data_AF-A0A1F4LQQ0-F1
#
_entry.id   AF-A0A1F4LQQ0-F1
#
_cell.length_a   1.000
_cell.length_b   1.000
_cell.length_c   1.000
_cell.angle_alpha   90.00
_cell.angle_beta   90.00
_cell.angle_gamma   90.00
#
_symmetry.space_group_name_H-M   'P 1'
#
loop_
_entity.id
_entity.type
_entity.pdbx_description
1 polymer ?
#
loop_
_entity_poly.entity_id
_entity_poly.type
_entity_poly.pdbx_seq_one_letter_code
_entity_poly.pdbx_strand_id
1 'polypeptide(L)'
;MTALQKSVADGRAFCPISDSCFLEVFKQTDANTRQRTAALIDELSLGVTIIAFDLRIGTEIAHLLHAGLTPEQVYPLDQLVWTKLSYALGYFSPRICMFDELDDRAIEKAFFDHMWTIPLVEIEQCIGEANYTQDSGRHERLAHTLNQGIAEHAPGIKSFKQVYEHELVGVMDLYAGRAADILCDMAPPSLGPRPAKKTGGYKAIERHCLSLLVGAMNTDKGKATLRTLHIETSIYAALRWNKGQKFKANDFFDIQHAGAAVGYCDAFFTERSLANVLTRSDLGLDILYGCTVVSNPEAALKYIQLLV
;
A
#
# COMPACT_ATOMS: atom_id res chain seq x y z
N MET A 1 3.36 -25.44 -18.47
CA MET A 1 2.81 -24.85 -17.23
C MET A 1 3.93 -24.83 -16.20
N THR A 2 4.31 -23.65 -15.73
CA THR A 2 5.27 -23.51 -14.61
C THR A 2 4.62 -24.00 -13.31
N ALA A 3 5.42 -24.24 -12.26
CA ALA A 3 4.89 -24.65 -10.96
C ALA A 3 3.91 -23.62 -10.36
N LEU A 4 4.13 -22.32 -10.65
CA LEU A 4 3.27 -21.24 -10.21
C LEU A 4 1.92 -21.28 -10.92
N GLN A 5 1.91 -21.38 -12.26
CA GLN A 5 0.67 -21.52 -13.05
C GLN A 5 -0.14 -22.75 -12.61
N LYS A 6 0.53 -23.87 -12.31
CA LYS A 6 -0.12 -25.06 -11.75
C LYS A 6 -0.76 -24.79 -10.39
N SER A 7 -0.07 -24.10 -9.50
CA SER A 7 -0.61 -23.79 -8.16
C SER A 7 -1.82 -22.87 -8.21
N VAL A 8 -1.84 -21.92 -9.16
CA VAL A 8 -2.99 -21.05 -9.42
C VAL A 8 -4.16 -21.84 -10.04
N ALA A 9 -3.89 -22.66 -11.07
CA ALA A 9 -4.91 -23.49 -11.71
C ALA A 9 -5.55 -24.49 -10.73
N ASP A 10 -4.77 -25.01 -9.78
CA ASP A 10 -5.24 -25.92 -8.72
C ASP A 10 -5.94 -25.17 -7.56
N GLY A 11 -6.07 -23.84 -7.62
CA GLY A 11 -6.76 -23.02 -6.62
C GLY A 11 -6.02 -22.88 -5.27
N ARG A 12 -4.72 -23.12 -5.25
CA ARG A 12 -3.89 -23.11 -4.02
C ARG A 12 -3.11 -21.82 -3.81
N ALA A 13 -2.98 -21.00 -4.85
CA ALA A 13 -2.30 -19.73 -4.79
C ALA A 13 -2.96 -18.75 -5.75
N PHE A 14 -2.74 -17.46 -5.52
CA PHE A 14 -2.91 -16.40 -6.50
C PHE A 14 -1.83 -15.35 -6.23
N CYS A 15 -1.48 -14.55 -7.22
CA CYS A 15 -0.43 -13.55 -7.16
C CYS A 15 -1.02 -12.15 -7.36
N PRO A 16 -1.55 -11.52 -6.30
CA PRO A 16 -2.07 -10.16 -6.41
C PRO A 16 -0.95 -9.17 -6.72
N ILE A 17 -1.29 -8.08 -7.38
CA ILE A 17 -0.39 -6.94 -7.58
C ILE A 17 -0.74 -5.80 -6.61
N SER A 18 0.14 -4.81 -6.52
CA SER A 18 -0.16 -3.50 -5.92
C SER A 18 -0.25 -2.43 -7.01
N ASP A 19 -0.72 -1.24 -6.62
CA ASP A 19 -0.67 -0.03 -7.44
C ASP A 19 0.75 0.31 -7.92
N SER A 20 1.77 0.12 -7.07
CA SER A 20 3.17 0.30 -7.45
C SER A 20 3.56 -0.64 -8.59
N CYS A 21 3.23 -1.93 -8.48
CA CYS A 21 3.51 -2.93 -9.52
C CYS A 21 2.74 -2.63 -10.81
N PHE A 22 1.47 -2.21 -10.71
CA PHE A 22 0.69 -1.74 -11.85
C PHE A 22 1.43 -0.61 -12.60
N LEU A 23 1.86 0.43 -11.88
CA LEU A 23 2.58 1.55 -12.48
C LEU A 23 3.91 1.11 -13.12
N GLU A 24 4.61 0.13 -12.55
CA GLU A 24 5.84 -0.41 -13.12
C GLU A 24 5.63 -1.18 -14.43
N VAL A 25 4.53 -1.91 -14.58
CA VAL A 25 4.17 -2.55 -15.86
C VAL A 25 4.03 -1.49 -16.95
N PHE A 26 3.40 -0.36 -16.66
CA PHE A 26 3.23 0.73 -17.63
C PHE A 26 4.49 1.59 -17.86
N LYS A 27 5.57 1.40 -17.08
CA LYS A 27 6.90 1.96 -17.40
C LYS A 27 7.62 1.18 -18.50
N GLN A 28 7.18 -0.04 -18.82
CA GLN A 28 7.80 -0.86 -19.87
C GLN A 28 7.55 -0.23 -21.25
N THR A 29 8.62 0.13 -21.95
CA THR A 29 8.55 0.81 -23.25
C THR A 29 8.21 -0.16 -24.39
N ASP A 30 8.68 -1.40 -24.31
CA ASP A 30 8.36 -2.43 -25.31
C ASP A 30 6.93 -2.95 -25.13
N ALA A 31 6.05 -2.62 -26.09
CA ALA A 31 4.64 -2.98 -26.03
C ALA A 31 4.39 -4.49 -25.98
N ASN A 32 5.21 -5.29 -26.68
CA ASN A 32 5.05 -6.74 -26.71
C ASN A 32 5.37 -7.35 -25.33
N THR A 33 6.47 -6.93 -24.71
CA THR A 33 6.85 -7.33 -23.35
C THR A 33 5.80 -6.89 -22.33
N ARG A 34 5.28 -5.65 -22.44
CA ARG A 34 4.22 -5.14 -21.57
C ARG A 34 2.94 -5.95 -21.67
N GLN A 35 2.48 -6.24 -22.89
CA GLN A 35 1.29 -7.05 -23.12
C GLN A 35 1.44 -8.47 -22.57
N ARG A 36 2.61 -9.10 -22.76
CA ARG A 36 2.90 -10.43 -22.19
C ARG A 36 2.95 -10.40 -20.66
N THR A 37 3.46 -9.32 -20.07
CA THR A 37 3.46 -9.11 -18.61
C THR A 37 2.02 -8.97 -18.10
N ALA A 38 1.18 -8.16 -18.76
CA ALA A 38 -0.23 -8.00 -18.41
C ALA A 38 -0.99 -9.35 -18.46
N ALA A 39 -0.78 -10.14 -19.52
CA ALA A 39 -1.42 -11.45 -19.66
C ALA A 39 -0.98 -12.44 -18.55
N LEU A 40 0.29 -12.40 -18.16
CA LEU A 40 0.78 -13.21 -17.04
C LEU A 40 0.17 -12.77 -15.71
N ILE A 41 0.00 -11.46 -15.50
CA ILE A 41 -0.67 -10.94 -14.30
C ILE A 41 -2.12 -11.37 -14.26
N ASP A 42 -2.86 -11.28 -15.37
CA ASP A 42 -4.25 -11.74 -15.44
C ASP A 42 -4.37 -13.22 -15.07
N GLU A 43 -3.49 -14.05 -15.62
CA GLU A 43 -3.44 -15.50 -15.32
C GLU A 43 -3.17 -15.76 -13.84
N LEU A 44 -2.17 -15.10 -13.25
CA LEU A 44 -1.69 -15.44 -11.90
C LEU A 44 -2.47 -14.76 -10.78
N SER A 45 -2.98 -13.54 -11.01
CA SER A 45 -3.70 -12.75 -10.00
C SER A 45 -5.17 -13.10 -9.88
N LEU A 46 -5.72 -13.83 -10.87
CA LEU A 46 -7.15 -14.12 -10.99
C LEU A 46 -8.02 -12.84 -11.02
N GLY A 47 -7.45 -11.75 -11.54
CA GLY A 47 -8.10 -10.45 -11.61
C GLY A 47 -8.24 -9.75 -10.25
N VAL A 48 -7.43 -10.11 -9.25
CA VAL A 48 -7.45 -9.54 -7.89
C VAL A 48 -6.20 -8.71 -7.65
N THR A 49 -6.36 -7.58 -6.98
CA THR A 49 -5.26 -6.68 -6.56
C THR A 49 -5.46 -6.23 -5.13
N ILE A 50 -4.38 -5.80 -4.48
CA ILE A 50 -4.47 -5.05 -3.24
C ILE A 50 -4.95 -3.62 -3.58
N ILE A 51 -5.79 -3.03 -2.72
CA ILE A 51 -6.23 -1.64 -2.84
C ILE A 51 -5.04 -0.68 -2.85
N ALA A 52 -5.18 0.42 -3.60
CA ALA A 52 -4.16 1.45 -3.76
C ALA A 52 -3.61 1.94 -2.42
N PHE A 53 -2.33 2.32 -2.39
CA PHE A 53 -1.58 2.71 -1.20
C PHE A 53 -2.34 3.65 -0.28
N ASP A 54 -2.84 4.76 -0.83
CA ASP A 54 -3.57 5.74 -0.04
C ASP A 54 -4.86 5.14 0.53
N LEU A 55 -5.63 4.37 -0.25
CA LEU A 55 -6.86 3.75 0.27
C LEU A 55 -6.54 2.75 1.38
N ARG A 56 -5.47 1.96 1.22
CA ARG A 56 -5.00 0.97 2.21
C ARG A 56 -4.71 1.60 3.55
N ILE A 57 -3.92 2.67 3.59
CA ILE A 57 -3.63 3.39 4.84
C ILE A 57 -4.90 3.96 5.46
N GLY A 58 -5.80 4.52 4.64
CA GLY A 58 -7.10 4.98 5.11
C GLY A 58 -7.93 3.88 5.76
N THR A 59 -7.96 2.70 5.14
CA THR A 59 -8.66 1.51 5.65
C THR A 59 -8.04 1.03 6.97
N GLU A 60 -6.71 0.98 7.09
CA GLU A 60 -6.01 0.61 8.32
C GLU A 60 -6.32 1.58 9.47
N ILE A 61 -6.28 2.90 9.21
CA ILE A 61 -6.62 3.93 10.20
C ILE A 61 -8.09 3.86 10.59
N ALA A 62 -9.00 3.71 9.61
CA ALA A 62 -10.42 3.57 9.86
C ALA A 62 -10.70 2.32 10.69
N HIS A 63 -10.06 1.19 10.37
CA HIS A 63 -10.18 -0.04 11.13
C HIS A 63 -9.71 0.16 12.58
N LEU A 64 -8.57 0.83 12.81
CA LEU A 64 -8.08 1.15 14.16
C LEU A 64 -9.13 1.95 14.97
N LEU A 65 -9.71 2.99 14.37
CA LEU A 65 -10.68 3.86 15.04
C LEU A 65 -12.02 3.15 15.29
N HIS A 66 -12.56 2.45 14.29
CA HIS A 66 -13.79 1.67 14.42
C HIS A 66 -13.65 0.54 15.42
N ALA A 67 -12.52 -0.18 15.42
CA ALA A 67 -12.28 -1.27 16.37
C ALA A 67 -12.12 -0.76 17.81
N GLY A 68 -11.68 0.49 17.99
CA GLY A 68 -11.63 1.14 19.30
C GLY A 68 -12.99 1.56 19.84
N LEU A 69 -13.94 1.93 18.97
CA LEU A 69 -15.27 2.43 19.37
C LEU A 69 -16.36 1.35 19.34
N THR A 70 -16.37 0.51 18.31
CA THR A 70 -17.42 -0.48 18.02
C THR A 70 -16.80 -1.82 17.61
N PRO A 71 -16.04 -2.51 18.49
CA PRO A 71 -15.23 -3.67 18.13
C PRO A 71 -16.02 -4.83 17.50
N GLU A 72 -17.30 -5.00 17.87
CA GLU A 72 -18.16 -6.07 17.35
C GLU A 72 -18.72 -5.79 15.94
N GLN A 73 -18.54 -4.58 15.41
CA GLN A 73 -19.09 -4.13 14.12
C GLN A 73 -18.01 -3.88 13.06
N VAL A 74 -16.83 -4.47 13.23
CA VAL A 74 -15.69 -4.28 12.33
C VAL A 74 -15.37 -5.58 11.60
N TYR A 75 -15.35 -5.52 10.27
CA TYR A 75 -14.87 -6.63 9.45
C TYR A 75 -13.36 -6.84 9.64
N PRO A 76 -12.87 -8.09 9.57
CA PRO A 76 -11.44 -8.38 9.62
C PRO A 76 -10.67 -7.57 8.57
N LEU A 77 -9.55 -6.96 8.98
CA LEU A 77 -8.78 -6.08 8.11
C LEU A 77 -8.29 -6.80 6.84
N ASP A 78 -7.93 -8.07 6.94
CA ASP A 78 -7.46 -8.89 5.82
C ASP A 78 -8.53 -9.10 4.73
N GLN A 79 -9.80 -8.81 5.01
CA GLN A 79 -10.89 -8.88 4.02
C GLN A 79 -11.15 -7.54 3.32
N LEU A 80 -10.61 -6.44 3.85
CA LEU A 80 -10.93 -5.07 3.41
C LEU A 80 -9.91 -4.49 2.42
N VAL A 81 -8.87 -5.25 2.08
CA VAL A 81 -7.74 -4.77 1.28
C VAL A 81 -7.70 -5.28 -0.16
N TRP A 82 -8.68 -6.08 -0.56
CA TRP A 82 -8.73 -6.68 -1.89
C TRP A 82 -9.72 -5.95 -2.79
N THR A 83 -9.36 -5.79 -4.05
CA THR A 83 -10.24 -5.25 -5.11
C THR A 83 -9.90 -5.87 -6.46
N LYS A 84 -10.55 -5.42 -7.53
CA LYS A 84 -10.28 -5.88 -8.91
C LYS A 84 -9.19 -5.05 -9.58
N LEU A 85 -8.46 -5.65 -10.51
CA LEU A 85 -7.35 -5.03 -11.24
C LEU A 85 -7.71 -3.68 -11.87
N SER A 86 -8.94 -3.55 -12.36
CA SER A 86 -9.50 -2.30 -12.89
C SER A 86 -9.52 -1.13 -11.91
N TYR A 87 -9.45 -1.41 -10.61
CA TYR A 87 -9.39 -0.44 -9.52
C TYR A 87 -8.03 -0.42 -8.82
N ALA A 88 -6.97 -0.93 -9.46
CA ALA A 88 -5.62 -0.90 -8.90
C ALA A 88 -5.15 0.52 -8.55
N LEU A 89 -5.59 1.54 -9.30
CA LEU A 89 -5.28 2.96 -9.03
C LEU A 89 -6.39 3.69 -8.26
N GLY A 90 -7.29 2.95 -7.63
CA GLY A 90 -8.42 3.49 -6.88
C GLY A 90 -9.76 3.42 -7.63
N TYR A 91 -10.83 3.74 -6.91
CA TYR A 91 -12.19 3.70 -7.45
C TYR A 91 -12.50 4.95 -8.27
N PHE A 92 -12.94 4.72 -9.50
CA PHE A 92 -13.51 5.74 -10.35
C PHE A 92 -14.90 5.30 -10.82
N SER A 93 -15.84 6.24 -10.79
CA SER A 93 -17.19 6.06 -11.29
C SER A 93 -17.58 7.32 -12.06
N PRO A 94 -18.01 7.21 -13.34
CA PRO A 94 -18.47 8.36 -14.09
C PRO A 94 -19.83 8.81 -13.52
N ARG A 95 -19.88 9.97 -12.88
CA ARG A 95 -21.15 10.65 -12.61
C ARG A 95 -21.51 11.53 -13.79
N ILE A 96 -22.65 11.26 -14.42
CA ILE A 96 -23.08 11.96 -15.62
C ILE A 96 -24.27 12.84 -15.25
N CYS A 97 -24.03 14.13 -15.07
CA CYS A 97 -25.05 15.11 -14.67
C CYS A 97 -26.16 15.37 -15.72
N MET A 98 -26.18 14.62 -16.83
CA MET A 98 -27.18 14.73 -17.88
C MET A 98 -28.39 13.81 -17.66
N PHE A 99 -28.30 12.83 -16.75
CA PHE A 99 -29.37 11.89 -16.45
C PHE A 99 -30.05 12.22 -15.12
N ASP A 100 -31.27 11.71 -14.91
CA ASP A 100 -31.90 11.75 -13.60
C ASP A 100 -31.17 10.82 -12.61
N GLU A 101 -31.48 10.93 -11.32
CA GLU A 101 -30.77 10.18 -10.28
C GLU A 101 -30.89 8.65 -10.45
N LEU A 102 -32.01 8.15 -10.95
CA LEU A 102 -32.22 6.71 -11.12
C LEU A 102 -31.38 6.18 -12.29
N ASP A 103 -31.40 6.89 -13.42
CA ASP A 103 -30.62 6.55 -14.60
C ASP A 103 -29.11 6.70 -14.34
N ASP A 104 -28.66 7.76 -13.66
CA ASP A 104 -27.26 7.96 -13.28
C ASP A 104 -26.76 6.83 -12.38
N ARG A 105 -27.57 6.37 -11.41
CA ARG A 105 -27.25 5.21 -10.56
C ARG A 105 -27.21 3.90 -11.33
N ALA A 106 -28.12 3.72 -12.29
CA ALA A 106 -28.12 2.53 -13.15
C ALA A 106 -26.87 2.48 -14.02
N ILE A 107 -26.43 3.62 -14.57
CA ILE A 107 -25.20 3.74 -15.36
C ILE A 107 -23.97 3.50 -14.48
N GLU A 108 -23.90 4.11 -13.30
CA GLU A 108 -22.81 3.90 -12.32
C GLU A 108 -22.67 2.41 -11.97
N LYS A 109 -23.79 1.73 -11.69
CA LYS A 109 -23.79 0.27 -11.43
C LYS A 109 -23.32 -0.52 -12.65
N ALA A 110 -23.84 -0.23 -13.84
CA ALA A 110 -23.47 -0.94 -15.06
C ALA A 110 -21.98 -0.76 -15.39
N PHE A 111 -21.45 0.45 -15.19
CA PHE A 111 -20.02 0.73 -15.32
C PHE A 111 -19.20 -0.07 -14.32
N PHE A 112 -19.61 -0.09 -13.05
CA PHE A 112 -18.95 -0.88 -12.01
C PHE A 112 -18.94 -2.37 -12.34
N ASP A 113 -20.08 -2.93 -12.74
CA ASP A 113 -20.21 -4.34 -13.14
C ASP A 113 -19.30 -4.68 -14.32
N HIS A 114 -19.20 -3.78 -15.31
CA HIS A 114 -18.30 -3.95 -16.44
C HIS A 114 -16.84 -3.94 -15.98
N MET A 115 -16.40 -2.87 -15.30
CA MET A 115 -15.02 -2.72 -14.81
C MET A 115 -14.62 -3.89 -13.89
N TRP A 116 -15.55 -4.44 -13.12
CA TRP A 116 -15.31 -5.60 -12.24
C TRP A 116 -14.80 -6.84 -12.99
N THR A 117 -15.09 -6.95 -14.29
CA THR A 117 -14.74 -8.11 -15.13
C THR A 117 -13.59 -7.86 -16.09
N ILE A 118 -13.12 -6.62 -16.23
CA ILE A 118 -12.10 -6.24 -17.21
C ILE A 118 -10.73 -6.81 -16.79
N PRO A 119 -10.04 -7.56 -17.69
CA PRO A 119 -8.67 -8.01 -17.49
C PRO A 119 -7.65 -6.89 -17.74
N LEU A 120 -6.46 -6.99 -17.15
CA LEU A 120 -5.37 -6.03 -17.32
C LEU A 120 -4.90 -5.91 -18.77
N VAL A 121 -4.95 -7.00 -19.57
CA VAL A 121 -4.63 -6.94 -21.00
C VAL A 121 -5.55 -5.98 -21.75
N GLU A 122 -6.84 -5.92 -21.40
CA GLU A 122 -7.79 -4.98 -22.02
C GLU A 122 -7.53 -3.54 -21.54
N ILE A 123 -7.22 -3.35 -20.26
CA ILE A 123 -6.80 -2.05 -19.73
C ILE A 123 -5.54 -1.54 -20.45
N GLU A 124 -4.54 -2.42 -20.65
CA GLU A 124 -3.32 -2.11 -21.36
C GLU A 124 -3.59 -1.70 -22.81
N GLN A 125 -4.52 -2.38 -23.49
CA GLN A 125 -4.92 -2.01 -24.85
C GLN A 125 -5.64 -0.66 -24.91
N CYS A 126 -6.47 -0.34 -23.92
CA CYS A 126 -7.19 0.93 -23.85
C CYS A 126 -6.28 2.11 -23.55
N ILE A 127 -5.35 1.95 -22.59
CA ILE A 127 -4.48 3.05 -22.16
C ILE A 127 -3.21 3.12 -23.03
N GLY A 128 -2.59 1.98 -23.34
CA GLY A 128 -1.40 1.86 -24.16
C GLY A 128 -0.30 2.85 -23.75
N GLU A 129 0.16 3.63 -24.73
CA GLU A 129 1.19 4.67 -24.55
C GLU A 129 0.67 5.94 -23.85
N ALA A 130 -0.65 6.09 -23.68
CA ALA A 130 -1.24 7.26 -23.03
C ALA A 130 -0.93 7.33 -21.53
N ASN A 131 -0.47 6.24 -20.91
CA ASN A 131 -0.10 6.19 -19.49
C ASN A 131 1.30 6.75 -19.19
N TYR A 132 1.97 7.40 -20.15
CA TYR A 132 3.21 8.12 -19.90
C TYR A 132 2.95 9.32 -18.97
N THR A 133 3.10 9.12 -17.65
CA THR A 133 2.97 10.19 -16.67
C THR A 133 4.06 11.25 -16.87
N GLN A 134 3.64 12.50 -16.99
CA GLN A 134 4.42 13.70 -17.34
C GLN A 134 5.44 14.19 -16.28
N ASP A 135 5.77 13.43 -15.24
CA ASP A 135 6.75 13.86 -14.22
C ASP A 135 7.71 12.73 -13.82
N SER A 136 8.49 12.25 -14.80
CA SER A 136 9.54 11.25 -14.61
C SER A 136 10.56 11.64 -13.52
N GLY A 137 10.73 12.93 -13.24
CA GLY A 137 11.69 13.44 -12.26
C GLY A 137 11.18 13.53 -10.82
N ARG A 138 9.89 13.28 -10.53
CA ARG A 138 9.34 13.47 -9.18
C ARG A 138 10.08 12.67 -8.11
N HIS A 139 10.25 11.38 -8.36
CA HIS A 139 10.91 10.46 -7.43
C HIS A 139 12.41 10.73 -7.35
N GLU A 140 13.05 11.19 -8.42
CA GLU A 140 14.45 11.60 -8.41
C GLU A 140 14.65 12.84 -7.53
N ARG A 141 13.78 13.84 -7.64
CA ARG A 141 13.78 15.03 -6.78
C ARG A 141 13.52 14.65 -5.32
N LEU A 142 12.57 13.76 -5.07
CA LEU A 142 12.30 13.28 -3.71
C LEU A 142 13.51 12.54 -3.12
N ALA A 143 14.12 11.62 -3.88
CA ALA A 143 15.34 10.92 -3.45
C ALA A 143 16.48 11.91 -3.15
N HIS A 144 16.65 12.94 -3.99
CA HIS A 144 17.65 13.98 -3.74
C HIS A 144 17.41 14.70 -2.41
N THR A 145 16.19 15.18 -2.17
CA THR A 145 15.80 15.87 -0.93
C THR A 145 16.00 14.97 0.30
N LEU A 146 15.57 13.70 0.23
CA LEU A 146 15.73 12.78 1.35
C LEU A 146 17.19 12.45 1.64
N ASN A 147 18.02 12.30 0.60
CA ASN A 147 19.46 12.05 0.75
C ASN A 147 20.21 13.26 1.32
N GLN A 148 19.79 14.49 0.98
CA GLN A 148 20.31 15.70 1.63
C GLN A 148 20.00 15.69 3.12
N GLY A 149 18.74 15.44 3.49
CA GLY A 149 18.33 15.33 4.89
C GLY A 149 19.06 14.21 5.66
N ILE A 150 19.34 13.06 5.02
CA ILE A 150 20.19 12.02 5.63
C ILE A 150 21.57 12.57 5.96
N ALA A 151 22.23 13.23 5.00
CA ALA A 151 23.57 13.74 5.19
C ALA A 151 23.62 14.83 6.28
N GLU A 152 22.63 15.72 6.31
CA GLU A 152 22.50 16.80 7.29
C GLU A 152 22.30 16.27 8.72
N HIS A 153 21.50 15.22 8.89
CA HIS A 153 21.15 14.71 10.21
C HIS A 153 21.98 13.50 10.68
N ALA A 154 22.80 12.90 9.80
CA ALA A 154 23.64 11.73 10.11
C ALA A 154 24.55 11.89 11.35
N PRO A 155 25.16 13.06 11.63
CA PRO A 155 25.98 13.25 12.83
C PRO A 155 25.18 13.16 14.14
N GLY A 156 23.88 13.44 14.12
CA GLY A 156 23.01 13.48 15.31
C GLY A 156 22.40 12.12 15.69
N ILE A 157 22.51 11.12 14.81
CA ILE A 157 21.90 9.80 14.97
C ILE A 157 22.78 8.90 15.86
N LYS A 158 22.24 8.48 17.01
CA LYS A 158 22.98 7.68 18.03
C LYS A 158 22.55 6.22 18.11
N SER A 159 21.34 5.88 17.68
CA SER A 159 20.83 4.51 17.69
C SER A 159 19.74 4.31 16.65
N PHE A 160 19.53 3.07 16.22
CA PHE A 160 18.42 2.71 15.33
C PHE A 160 17.06 3.08 15.95
N LYS A 161 16.86 2.78 17.24
CA LYS A 161 15.61 3.11 17.97
C LYS A 161 15.25 4.59 17.85
N GLN A 162 16.23 5.47 18.02
CA GLN A 162 16.03 6.92 17.87
C GLN A 162 15.60 7.30 16.45
N VAL A 163 16.21 6.71 15.42
CA VAL A 163 15.83 6.96 14.02
C VAL A 163 14.40 6.50 13.77
N TYR A 164 14.07 5.30 14.23
CA TYR A 164 12.72 4.76 14.11
C TYR A 164 11.68 5.64 14.81
N GLU A 165 11.95 6.12 16.03
CA GLU A 165 11.03 7.02 16.75
C GLU A 165 10.82 8.35 16.01
N HIS A 166 11.88 8.94 15.44
CA HIS A 166 11.76 10.15 14.63
C HIS A 166 10.97 9.93 13.35
N GLU A 167 11.26 8.84 12.62
CA GLU A 167 10.55 8.49 11.39
C GLU A 167 9.07 8.22 11.70
N LEU A 168 8.80 7.47 12.76
CA LEU A 168 7.45 7.16 13.23
C LEU A 168 6.63 8.43 13.46
N VAL A 169 7.14 9.37 14.27
CA VAL A 169 6.41 10.61 14.55
C VAL A 169 6.16 11.42 13.27
N GLY A 170 7.16 11.50 12.38
CA GLY A 170 7.01 12.20 11.10
C GLY A 170 5.95 11.59 10.19
N VAL A 171 5.95 10.25 10.05
CA VAL A 171 4.95 9.54 9.25
C VAL A 171 3.55 9.64 9.89
N MET A 172 3.44 9.52 11.21
CA MET A 172 2.14 9.67 11.88
C MET A 172 1.59 11.09 11.76
N ASP A 173 2.42 12.13 11.78
CA ASP A 173 2.01 13.53 11.58
C ASP A 173 1.46 13.74 10.16
N LEU A 174 2.09 13.15 9.15
CA LEU A 174 1.61 13.18 7.77
C LEU A 174 0.18 12.62 7.63
N TYR A 175 -0.15 11.57 8.38
CA TYR A 175 -1.47 10.91 8.33
C TYR A 175 -2.44 11.34 9.44
N ALA A 176 -2.01 12.19 10.38
CA ALA A 176 -2.87 12.67 11.47
C ALA A 176 -4.09 13.44 10.93
N GLY A 177 -3.91 14.23 9.88
CA GLY A 177 -5.00 14.93 9.19
C GLY A 177 -6.01 13.95 8.59
N ARG A 178 -5.57 12.82 8.05
CA ARG A 178 -6.48 11.78 7.51
C ARG A 178 -7.23 11.06 8.61
N ALA A 179 -6.57 10.75 9.72
CA ALA A 179 -7.24 10.17 10.89
C ALA A 179 -8.28 11.15 11.47
N ALA A 180 -7.99 12.45 11.50
CA ALA A 180 -8.94 13.47 11.91
C ALA A 180 -10.16 13.55 10.97
N ASP A 181 -9.93 13.46 9.65
CA ASP A 181 -11.02 13.41 8.67
C ASP A 181 -11.94 12.20 8.92
N ILE A 182 -11.37 11.00 9.07
CA ILE A 182 -12.12 9.77 9.35
C ILE A 182 -12.89 9.89 10.67
N LEU A 183 -12.24 10.35 11.74
CA LEU A 183 -12.89 10.52 13.04
C LEU A 183 -14.05 11.52 13.00
N CYS A 184 -13.91 12.60 12.22
CA CYS A 184 -15.00 13.55 12.01
C CYS A 184 -16.17 12.92 11.25
N ASP A 185 -15.91 12.04 10.28
CA ASP A 185 -16.95 11.35 9.50
C ASP A 185 -17.65 10.25 10.31
N MET A 186 -16.99 9.70 11.32
CA MET A 186 -17.57 8.78 12.30
C MET A 186 -18.43 9.50 13.37
N ALA A 187 -18.32 10.83 13.49
CA ALA A 187 -18.97 11.57 14.56
C ALA A 187 -20.51 11.55 14.39
N PRO A 188 -21.28 11.25 15.46
CA PRO A 188 -22.74 11.28 15.37
C PRO A 188 -23.23 12.71 15.10
N PRO A 189 -24.39 12.88 14.42
CA PRO A 189 -24.96 14.20 14.12
C PRO A 189 -25.17 15.09 15.36
N SER A 190 -25.29 14.50 16.56
CA SER A 190 -25.44 15.19 17.83
C SER A 190 -24.22 16.02 18.25
N LEU A 191 -23.02 15.74 17.72
CA LEU A 191 -21.81 16.52 17.99
C LEU A 191 -21.73 17.83 17.18
N GLY A 192 -22.74 18.10 16.35
CA GLY A 192 -22.79 19.30 15.51
C GLY A 192 -22.00 19.14 14.20
N PRO A 193 -21.86 20.22 13.42
CA PRO A 193 -21.24 20.17 12.11
C PRO A 193 -19.73 19.91 12.22
N ARG A 194 -19.19 19.21 11.22
CA ARG A 194 -17.75 18.98 11.07
C ARG A 194 -16.97 20.31 11.11
N PRO A 195 -15.96 20.44 11.98
CA PRO A 195 -15.10 21.62 12.01
C PRO A 195 -14.36 21.80 10.68
N ALA A 196 -14.29 23.04 10.19
CA ALA A 196 -13.51 23.33 8.99
C ALA A 196 -12.00 23.13 9.25
N LYS A 197 -11.27 22.58 8.26
CA LYS A 197 -9.86 22.15 8.38
C LYS A 197 -8.89 23.23 8.90
N LYS A 198 -9.18 24.51 8.65
CA LYS A 198 -8.34 25.65 9.06
C LYS A 198 -8.66 26.18 10.47
N THR A 199 -9.63 25.59 11.16
CA THR A 199 -10.06 26.06 12.49
C THR A 199 -9.21 25.46 13.60
N GLY A 200 -9.11 26.16 14.73
CA GLY A 200 -8.44 25.66 15.93
C GLY A 200 -9.05 24.36 16.46
N GLY A 201 -10.36 24.16 16.28
CA GLY A 201 -11.05 22.92 16.63
C GLY A 201 -10.54 21.72 15.83
N TYR A 202 -10.45 21.84 14.50
CA TYR A 202 -9.88 20.78 13.67
C TYR A 202 -8.41 20.49 14.02
N LYS A 203 -7.60 21.55 14.22
CA LYS A 203 -6.19 21.40 14.64
C LYS A 203 -6.02 20.77 16.03
N ALA A 204 -7.01 20.87 16.90
CA ALA A 204 -7.01 20.13 18.15
C ALA A 204 -7.28 18.63 17.92
N ILE A 205 -8.24 18.28 17.06
CA ILE A 205 -8.53 16.88 16.69
C ILE A 205 -7.29 16.23 16.06
N GLU A 206 -6.66 16.90 15.09
CA GLU A 206 -5.46 16.42 14.40
C GLU A 206 -4.32 16.08 15.39
N ARG A 207 -4.07 16.92 16.40
CA ARG A 207 -3.06 16.64 17.44
C ARG A 207 -3.41 15.44 18.32
N HIS A 208 -4.68 15.24 18.64
CA HIS A 208 -5.12 14.04 19.35
C HIS A 208 -4.96 12.79 18.49
N CYS A 209 -5.32 12.86 17.20
CA CYS A 209 -5.11 11.77 16.25
C CYS A 209 -3.63 11.42 16.11
N LEU A 210 -2.73 12.40 16.01
CA LEU A 210 -1.28 12.16 16.02
C LEU A 210 -0.86 11.37 17.27
N SER A 211 -1.28 11.83 18.45
CA SER A 211 -0.94 11.18 19.71
C SER A 211 -1.49 9.74 19.78
N LEU A 212 -2.69 9.52 19.26
CA LEU A 212 -3.32 8.19 19.17
C LEU A 212 -2.56 7.27 18.24
N LEU A 213 -2.19 7.73 17.04
CA LEU A 213 -1.46 6.94 16.05
C LEU A 213 -0.06 6.56 16.56
N VAL A 214 0.67 7.51 17.14
CA VAL A 214 1.96 7.24 17.79
C VAL A 214 1.80 6.25 18.95
N GLY A 215 0.75 6.42 19.77
CA GLY A 215 0.42 5.50 20.85
C GLY A 215 0.13 4.08 20.36
N ALA A 216 -0.67 3.94 19.29
CA ALA A 216 -1.01 2.65 18.69
C ALA A 216 0.25 1.91 18.21
N MET A 217 1.17 2.64 17.58
CA MET A 217 2.43 2.10 17.06
C MET A 217 3.40 1.61 18.13
N ASN A 218 3.17 1.96 19.40
CA ASN A 218 3.90 1.40 20.55
C ASN A 218 3.30 0.08 21.07
N THR A 219 2.25 -0.45 20.42
CA THR A 219 1.60 -1.71 20.80
C THR A 219 1.63 -2.71 19.65
N ASP A 220 1.68 -4.01 19.96
CA ASP A 220 1.68 -5.06 18.93
C ASP A 220 0.38 -5.06 18.12
N LYS A 221 -0.77 -4.83 18.79
CA LYS A 221 -2.07 -4.71 18.12
C LYS A 221 -2.10 -3.53 17.16
N GLY A 222 -1.62 -2.35 17.56
CA GLY A 222 -1.61 -1.17 16.71
C GLY A 222 -0.67 -1.32 15.51
N LYS A 223 0.50 -1.95 15.69
CA LYS A 223 1.39 -2.32 14.57
C LYS A 223 0.72 -3.30 13.61
N ALA A 224 0.03 -4.31 14.12
CA ALA A 224 -0.71 -5.28 13.32
C ALA A 224 -1.86 -4.64 12.52
N THR A 225 -2.51 -3.61 13.08
CA THR A 225 -3.55 -2.85 12.39
C THR A 225 -2.97 -1.86 11.38
N LEU A 226 -1.96 -1.06 11.75
CA LEU A 226 -1.30 -0.06 10.91
C LEU A 226 -0.09 -0.65 10.17
N ARG A 227 -0.27 -1.85 9.62
CA ARG A 227 0.84 -2.67 9.13
C ARG A 227 1.59 -2.01 7.96
N THR A 228 0.88 -1.36 7.03
CA THR A 228 1.53 -0.67 5.91
C THR A 228 2.46 0.42 6.43
N LEU A 229 1.94 1.29 7.29
CA LEU A 229 2.73 2.38 7.88
C LEU A 229 3.91 1.86 8.70
N HIS A 230 3.71 0.78 9.46
CA HIS A 230 4.78 0.20 10.26
C HIS A 230 5.91 -0.38 9.42
N ILE A 231 5.57 -1.16 8.38
CA ILE A 231 6.56 -1.77 7.49
C ILE A 231 7.37 -0.68 6.80
N GLU A 232 6.72 0.31 6.21
CA GLU A 232 7.40 1.40 5.50
C GLU A 232 8.28 2.22 6.46
N THR A 233 7.74 2.65 7.60
CA THR A 233 8.51 3.38 8.64
C THR A 233 9.77 2.61 9.04
N SER A 234 9.66 1.29 9.20
CA SER A 234 10.79 0.44 9.56
C SER A 234 11.85 0.38 8.46
N ILE A 235 11.44 0.30 7.19
CA ILE A 235 12.36 0.31 6.05
C ILE A 235 13.02 1.68 5.90
N TYR A 236 12.26 2.78 5.96
CA TYR A 236 12.80 4.15 5.91
C TYR A 236 13.81 4.38 7.04
N ALA A 237 13.48 3.98 8.27
CA ALA A 237 14.40 4.09 9.41
C ALA A 237 15.67 3.25 9.20
N ALA A 238 15.56 2.05 8.63
CA ALA A 238 16.69 1.17 8.34
C ALA A 238 17.65 1.79 7.31
N LEU A 239 17.10 2.39 6.25
CA LEU A 239 17.87 3.07 5.20
C LEU A 239 18.60 4.29 5.75
N ARG A 240 17.95 5.10 6.59
CA ARG A 240 18.58 6.25 7.25
C ARG A 240 19.65 5.85 8.26
N TRP A 241 19.46 4.73 8.96
CA TRP A 241 20.41 4.22 9.93
C TRP A 241 21.68 3.67 9.27
N ASN A 242 21.55 3.03 8.10
CA ASN A 242 22.68 2.45 7.38
C ASN A 242 23.53 3.53 6.69
N LYS A 243 24.52 4.06 7.42
CA LYS A 243 25.39 5.16 6.97
C LYS A 243 26.04 4.82 5.62
N GLY A 244 25.65 5.55 4.57
CA GLY A 244 26.17 5.39 3.21
C GLY A 244 25.16 4.84 2.21
N GLN A 245 24.04 4.28 2.67
CA GLN A 245 22.91 3.93 1.80
C GLN A 245 22.15 5.19 1.39
N LYS A 246 21.71 5.25 0.13
CA LYS A 246 20.99 6.40 -0.45
C LYS A 246 19.69 5.91 -1.05
N PHE A 247 18.64 6.74 -0.91
CA PHE A 247 17.41 6.55 -1.65
C PHE A 247 17.65 6.72 -3.15
N LYS A 248 17.03 5.86 -3.94
CA LYS A 248 16.87 5.94 -5.38
C LYS A 248 15.39 6.11 -5.71
N ALA A 249 15.10 6.57 -6.92
CA ALA A 249 13.72 6.78 -7.37
C ALA A 249 12.86 5.50 -7.36
N ASN A 250 13.46 4.33 -7.63
CA ASN A 250 12.72 3.06 -7.64
C ASN A 250 12.44 2.55 -6.22
N ASP A 251 13.28 2.89 -5.23
CA ASP A 251 13.10 2.45 -3.85
C ASP A 251 11.71 2.81 -3.30
N PHE A 252 11.09 3.90 -3.76
CA PHE A 252 9.74 4.28 -3.32
C PHE A 252 8.66 3.28 -3.76
N PHE A 253 8.76 2.77 -4.99
CA PHE A 253 7.84 1.74 -5.48
C PHE A 253 8.08 0.41 -4.77
N ASP A 254 9.35 0.06 -4.58
CA ASP A 254 9.76 -1.17 -3.90
C ASP A 254 9.29 -1.19 -2.43
N ILE A 255 9.43 -0.07 -1.72
CA ILE A 255 8.98 0.09 -0.33
C ILE A 255 7.45 -0.03 -0.22
N GLN A 256 6.71 0.65 -1.11
CA GLN A 256 5.25 0.58 -1.12
C GLN A 256 4.73 -0.82 -1.46
N HIS A 257 5.39 -1.48 -2.40
CA HIS A 257 5.07 -2.86 -2.76
C HIS A 257 5.36 -3.83 -1.61
N ALA A 258 6.50 -3.67 -0.91
CA ALA A 258 6.80 -4.42 0.31
C ALA A 258 5.77 -4.20 1.41
N GLY A 259 5.31 -2.95 1.63
CA GLY A 259 4.26 -2.65 2.60
C GLY A 259 2.96 -3.41 2.32
N ALA A 260 2.58 -3.52 1.04
CA ALA A 260 1.42 -4.31 0.63
C ALA A 260 1.66 -5.83 0.78
N ALA A 261 2.77 -6.34 0.26
CA ALA A 261 3.05 -7.78 0.21
C ALA A 261 3.31 -8.37 1.60
N VAL A 262 4.22 -7.78 2.38
CA VAL A 262 4.54 -8.25 3.73
C VAL A 262 3.34 -8.06 4.67
N GLY A 263 2.53 -7.03 4.44
CA GLY A 263 1.34 -6.77 5.22
C GLY A 263 0.23 -7.80 5.00
N TYR A 264 0.06 -8.34 3.79
CA TYR A 264 -1.20 -9.03 3.43
C TYR A 264 -1.05 -10.34 2.65
N CYS A 265 0.17 -10.76 2.29
CA CYS A 265 0.42 -11.99 1.54
C CYS A 265 1.19 -13.03 2.38
N ASP A 266 0.94 -14.31 2.11
CA ASP A 266 1.65 -15.42 2.78
C ASP A 266 3.14 -15.51 2.38
N ALA A 267 3.48 -15.02 1.19
CA ALA A 267 4.84 -14.99 0.68
C ALA A 267 5.11 -13.76 -0.19
N PHE A 268 6.35 -13.29 -0.14
CA PHE A 268 6.84 -12.18 -0.96
C PHE A 268 8.17 -12.54 -1.62
N PHE A 269 8.18 -12.56 -2.95
CA PHE A 269 9.36 -12.86 -3.75
C PHE A 269 9.95 -11.56 -4.29
N THR A 270 11.15 -11.21 -3.82
CA THR A 270 11.76 -9.89 -4.04
C THR A 270 13.27 -10.02 -4.25
N GLU A 271 13.99 -8.96 -4.59
CA GLU A 271 15.43 -9.02 -4.73
C GLU A 271 16.16 -9.08 -3.38
N ARG A 272 17.44 -9.46 -3.40
CA ARG A 272 18.22 -9.75 -2.19
C ARG A 272 18.34 -8.55 -1.24
N SER A 273 18.43 -7.33 -1.77
CA SER A 273 18.57 -6.13 -0.95
C SER A 273 17.35 -5.91 -0.05
N LEU A 274 16.15 -5.89 -0.62
CA LEU A 274 14.93 -5.68 0.13
C LEU A 274 14.64 -6.88 1.05
N ALA A 275 14.83 -8.12 0.58
CA ALA A 275 14.69 -9.30 1.43
C ALA A 275 15.58 -9.24 2.69
N ASN A 276 16.83 -8.80 2.55
CA ASN A 276 17.74 -8.66 3.70
C ASN A 276 17.28 -7.59 4.70
N VAL A 277 16.63 -6.52 4.23
CA VAL A 277 16.07 -5.49 5.12
C VAL A 277 14.85 -6.05 5.85
N LEU A 278 13.93 -6.68 5.13
CA LEU A 278 12.68 -7.22 5.70
C LEU A 278 12.92 -8.31 6.75
N THR A 279 13.93 -9.16 6.53
CA THR A 279 14.28 -10.31 7.38
C THR A 279 15.36 -10.01 8.42
N ARG A 280 15.81 -8.75 8.51
CA ARG A 280 16.86 -8.34 9.45
C ARG A 280 16.40 -8.61 10.89
N SER A 281 17.18 -9.33 11.69
CA SER A 281 16.73 -9.84 13.00
C SER A 281 16.23 -8.80 14.01
N ASP A 282 16.66 -7.55 13.91
CA ASP A 282 16.19 -6.43 14.75
C ASP A 282 14.88 -5.80 14.25
N LEU A 283 14.49 -6.06 12.99
CA LEU A 283 13.21 -5.67 12.41
C LEU A 283 12.21 -6.83 12.38
N GLY A 284 12.63 -7.98 11.84
CA GLY A 284 11.87 -9.22 11.75
C GLY A 284 10.47 -9.04 11.16
N LEU A 285 10.33 -8.24 10.10
CA LEU A 285 9.02 -7.87 9.54
C LEU A 285 8.34 -9.08 8.89
N ASP A 286 9.12 -9.95 8.26
CA ASP A 286 8.67 -11.23 7.72
C ASP A 286 8.01 -12.10 8.80
N ILE A 287 8.65 -12.21 9.97
CA ILE A 287 8.14 -13.00 11.09
C ILE A 287 6.95 -12.29 11.75
N LEU A 288 7.06 -10.98 11.98
CA LEU A 288 6.03 -10.19 12.65
C LEU A 288 4.68 -10.24 11.94
N TYR A 289 4.70 -10.27 10.60
CA TYR A 289 3.49 -10.32 9.78
C TYR A 289 3.20 -11.70 9.16
N GLY A 290 4.02 -12.71 9.47
CA GLY A 290 3.81 -14.07 8.97
C GLY A 290 3.98 -14.22 7.45
N CYS A 291 4.79 -13.35 6.83
CA CYS A 291 5.04 -13.36 5.39
C CYS A 291 6.38 -14.03 5.09
N THR A 292 6.38 -15.09 4.28
CA THR A 292 7.63 -15.75 3.86
C THR A 292 8.35 -14.93 2.79
N VAL A 293 9.43 -14.26 3.16
CA VAL A 293 10.22 -13.43 2.23
C VAL A 293 11.35 -14.24 1.59
N VAL A 294 11.38 -14.30 0.26
CA VAL A 294 12.37 -15.09 -0.49
C VAL A 294 12.99 -14.25 -1.61
N SER A 295 14.32 -14.33 -1.76
CA SER A 295 15.03 -13.60 -2.84
C SER A 295 15.74 -14.46 -3.86
N ASN A 296 15.71 -15.77 -3.69
CA ASN A 296 16.35 -16.71 -4.60
C ASN A 296 15.29 -17.47 -5.42
N PRO A 297 15.37 -17.48 -6.76
CA PRO A 297 14.40 -18.19 -7.60
C PRO A 297 14.24 -19.67 -7.27
N GLU A 298 15.32 -20.40 -6.94
CA GLU A 298 15.17 -21.82 -6.56
C GLU A 298 14.42 -22.01 -5.25
N ALA A 299 14.60 -21.10 -4.29
CA ALA A 299 13.87 -21.13 -3.03
C ALA A 299 12.41 -20.75 -3.22
N ALA A 300 12.11 -19.79 -4.09
CA ALA A 300 10.74 -19.42 -4.46
C ALA A 300 10.03 -20.59 -5.14
N LEU A 301 10.70 -21.27 -6.07
CA LEU A 301 10.18 -22.49 -6.70
C LEU A 301 9.90 -23.59 -5.68
N LYS A 302 10.83 -23.81 -4.73
CA LYS A 302 10.64 -24.77 -3.65
C LYS A 302 9.44 -24.41 -2.77
N TYR A 303 9.27 -23.14 -2.42
CA TYR A 303 8.11 -22.68 -1.66
C TYR A 303 6.80 -23.04 -2.38
N ILE A 304 6.71 -22.70 -3.67
CA ILE A 304 5.53 -23.02 -4.50
C ILE A 304 5.30 -24.52 -4.57
N GLN A 305 6.35 -25.33 -4.72
CA GLN A 305 6.24 -26.79 -4.77
C GLN A 305 5.79 -27.41 -3.44
N LEU A 306 5.99 -26.73 -2.30
CA LEU A 306 5.49 -27.17 -1.00
C LEU A 306 4.01 -26.82 -0.76
N LEU A 307 3.45 -25.91 -1.57
CA LEU A 307 2.01 -25.71 -1.65
C LEU A 307 1.33 -26.85 -2.42
N VAL A 308 2.11 -27.70 -3.13
CA VAL A 308 1.60 -28.78 -3.98
C VAL A 308 1.21 -30.02 -3.19
#